data_AF-A0A833D7S3-F1
#
_entry.id   AF-A0A833D7S3-F1
#
_cell.length_a   1.000
_cell.length_b   1.000
_cell.length_c   1.000
_cell.angle_alpha   90.00
_cell.angle_beta   90.00
_cell.angle_gamma   90.00
#
_symmetry.space_group_name_H-M   'P 1'
#
loop_
_entity.id
_entity.type
_entity.pdbx_description
1 polymer ?
#
loop_
_entity_poly.entity_id
_entity_poly.type
_entity_poly.pdbx_seq_one_letter_code
_entity_poly.pdbx_strand_id
1 'polypeptide(L)'
;MAGCRIAAGLLAGVTLAMLNLTAAAQQRPSPPPPPPAIDCASPKHPAERAICTTAKLDKWEKERHEALKRIWDRARTNRQRALMRRQHTEWEMKRNRCGLDRSCLSRIYTEKLNELQVRR
;
A
#
# COMPACT_ATOMS: atom_id res chain seq x y z
N MET A 1 47.83 -63.07 36.53
CA MET A 1 47.93 -61.61 36.78
C MET A 1 47.36 -60.92 35.56
N ALA A 2 46.15 -60.37 35.67
CA ALA A 2 45.40 -59.76 34.58
C ALA A 2 45.37 -58.23 34.78
N GLY A 3 45.42 -57.46 33.69
CA GLY A 3 45.12 -56.02 33.74
C GLY A 3 45.82 -55.19 32.67
N CYS A 4 45.38 -55.32 31.42
CA CYS A 4 45.66 -54.37 30.35
C CYS A 4 44.82 -53.09 30.56
N ARG A 5 45.42 -51.90 30.43
CA ARG A 5 44.70 -50.60 30.47
C ARG A 5 45.03 -49.82 29.20
N ILE A 6 44.04 -49.63 28.32
CA ILE A 6 44.07 -48.64 27.24
C ILE A 6 42.87 -47.72 27.44
N ALA A 7 43.13 -46.42 27.64
CA ALA A 7 42.12 -45.38 27.69
C ALA A 7 41.86 -44.89 26.26
N ALA A 8 40.64 -45.10 25.75
CA ALA A 8 40.17 -44.57 24.49
C ALA A 8 39.54 -43.18 24.72
N GLY A 9 40.28 -42.13 24.33
CA GLY A 9 39.77 -40.76 24.28
C GLY A 9 39.00 -40.52 22.98
N LEU A 10 37.68 -40.37 23.08
CA LEU A 10 36.80 -39.87 22.03
C LEU A 10 36.97 -38.35 21.90
N LEU A 11 37.49 -37.86 20.77
CA LEU A 11 37.23 -36.50 20.31
C LEU A 11 36.71 -36.59 18.88
N ALA A 12 35.38 -36.54 18.78
CA ALA A 12 34.62 -36.48 17.54
C ALA A 12 35.07 -35.28 16.71
N GLY A 13 35.45 -35.55 15.45
CA GLY A 13 35.78 -34.53 14.47
C GLY A 13 34.60 -33.59 14.26
N VAL A 14 34.87 -32.30 14.43
CA VAL A 14 33.95 -31.21 14.13
C VAL A 14 33.68 -31.21 12.63
N THR A 15 32.50 -31.69 12.23
CA THR A 15 32.00 -31.49 10.87
C THR A 15 31.63 -30.02 10.70
N LEU A 16 32.49 -29.27 10.01
CA LEU A 16 32.17 -27.94 9.50
C LEU A 16 31.05 -28.05 8.46
N ALA A 17 29.80 -28.04 8.92
CA ALA A 17 28.64 -27.83 8.07
C ALA A 17 28.65 -26.37 7.62
N MET A 18 29.11 -26.12 6.39
CA MET A 18 28.97 -24.82 5.73
C MET A 18 27.48 -24.52 5.52
N LEU A 19 26.90 -23.78 6.45
CA LEU A 19 25.55 -23.22 6.34
C LEU A 19 25.56 -22.15 5.23
N ASN A 20 25.19 -22.55 4.01
CA ASN A 20 24.91 -21.64 2.92
C ASN A 20 23.65 -20.81 3.27
N LEU A 21 23.84 -19.68 3.98
CA LEU A 21 22.85 -18.61 4.05
C LEU A 21 22.79 -17.90 2.69
N THR A 22 22.08 -18.47 1.73
CA THR A 22 21.61 -17.68 0.59
C THR A 22 20.57 -16.70 1.13
N ALA A 23 21.00 -15.45 1.35
CA ALA A 23 20.10 -14.34 1.55
C ALA A 23 19.26 -14.18 0.28
N ALA A 24 18.10 -14.83 0.22
CA ALA A 24 17.07 -14.48 -0.73
C ALA A 24 16.66 -13.04 -0.39
N ALA A 25 17.18 -12.07 -1.15
CA ALA A 25 16.62 -10.74 -1.19
C ALA A 25 15.13 -10.94 -1.50
N GLN A 26 14.28 -10.78 -0.48
CA GLN A 26 12.84 -10.91 -0.64
C GLN A 26 12.40 -9.85 -1.66
N GLN A 27 12.25 -10.25 -2.93
CA GLN A 27 11.58 -9.45 -3.94
C GLN A 27 10.12 -9.36 -3.50
N ARG A 28 9.84 -8.40 -2.62
CA ARG A 28 8.48 -8.06 -2.24
C ARG A 28 7.78 -7.60 -3.52
N PRO A 29 6.64 -8.21 -3.87
CA PRO A 29 5.91 -7.81 -5.07
C PRO A 29 5.65 -6.32 -5.02
N SER A 30 5.81 -5.65 -6.16
CA SER A 30 5.53 -4.22 -6.26
C SER A 30 4.07 -3.97 -5.88
N PRO A 31 3.76 -2.95 -5.08
CA PRO A 31 2.38 -2.63 -4.75
C PRO A 31 1.57 -2.43 -6.05
N PRO A 32 0.39 -3.06 -6.23
CA PRO A 32 -0.49 -2.77 -7.37
C PRO A 32 -0.83 -1.27 -7.48
N PRO A 33 -1.17 -0.81 -8.71
CA PRO A 33 -1.51 0.59 -9.02
C PRO A 33 -2.60 1.16 -8.11
N PRO A 34 -2.75 2.50 -8.08
CA PRO A 34 -3.86 3.11 -7.37
C PRO A 34 -5.18 2.55 -7.92
N PRO A 35 -6.19 2.32 -7.06
CA PRO A 35 -7.54 1.98 -7.47
C PRO A 35 -8.06 2.93 -8.57
N PRO A 36 -8.88 2.42 -9.49
CA PRO A 36 -9.53 3.24 -10.50
C PRO A 36 -10.41 4.33 -9.87
N ALA A 37 -10.82 5.31 -10.66
CA ALA A 37 -11.86 6.25 -10.27
C ALA A 37 -13.16 5.51 -9.91
N ILE A 38 -14.06 6.15 -9.17
CA ILE A 38 -15.39 5.62 -8.87
C ILE A 38 -16.10 5.20 -10.16
N ASP A 39 -16.61 3.96 -10.18
CA ASP A 39 -17.52 3.49 -11.22
C ASP A 39 -18.94 4.00 -10.93
N CYS A 40 -19.37 5.02 -11.66
CA CYS A 40 -20.69 5.61 -11.49
C CYS A 40 -21.85 4.73 -11.99
N ALA A 41 -21.57 3.65 -12.74
CA ALA A 41 -22.59 2.65 -13.04
C ALA A 41 -22.86 1.71 -11.85
N SER A 42 -21.89 1.56 -10.94
CA SER A 42 -21.98 0.67 -9.79
C SER A 42 -21.32 1.25 -8.53
N PRO A 43 -21.86 2.35 -7.96
CA PRO A 43 -21.31 2.97 -6.76
C PRO A 43 -21.51 2.08 -5.53
N LYS A 44 -20.42 1.81 -4.81
CA LYS A 44 -20.37 0.88 -3.67
C LYS A 44 -20.76 1.55 -2.35
N HIS A 45 -20.61 2.86 -2.25
CA HIS A 45 -20.91 3.63 -1.04
C HIS A 45 -21.92 4.75 -1.28
N PRO A 46 -22.69 5.17 -0.25
CA PRO A 46 -23.58 6.34 -0.36
C PRO A 46 -22.84 7.60 -0.83
N ALA A 47 -21.62 7.84 -0.35
CA ALA A 47 -20.77 8.92 -0.81
C ALA A 47 -20.50 8.86 -2.32
N GLU A 48 -20.22 7.68 -2.86
CA GLU A 48 -20.00 7.48 -4.29
C GLU A 48 -21.25 7.79 -5.10
N ARG A 49 -22.44 7.40 -4.61
CA ARG A 49 -23.71 7.81 -5.24
C ARG A 49 -23.89 9.32 -5.27
N ALA A 50 -23.61 10.00 -4.16
CA ALA A 50 -23.69 11.46 -4.09
C ALA A 50 -22.69 12.14 -5.04
N ILE A 51 -21.48 11.57 -5.18
CA ILE A 51 -20.46 12.04 -6.11
C ILE A 51 -20.94 11.90 -7.56
N CYS A 52 -21.39 10.71 -7.94
CA CYS A 52 -21.83 10.42 -9.31
C CYS A 52 -23.09 11.19 -9.75
N THR A 53 -23.95 11.56 -8.80
CA THR A 53 -25.17 12.34 -9.07
C THR A 53 -24.97 13.85 -8.98
N THR A 54 -23.75 14.31 -8.65
CA THR A 54 -23.44 15.73 -8.50
C THR A 54 -22.31 16.11 -9.45
N ALA A 55 -22.62 16.81 -10.55
CA ALA A 55 -21.66 17.12 -11.62
C ALA A 55 -20.33 17.72 -11.13
N LYS A 56 -20.39 18.62 -10.13
CA LYS A 56 -19.19 19.21 -9.52
C LYS A 56 -18.32 18.18 -8.80
N LEU A 57 -18.94 17.27 -8.04
CA LEU A 57 -18.22 16.24 -7.30
C LEU A 57 -17.65 15.16 -8.23
N ASP A 58 -18.39 14.76 -9.27
CA ASP A 58 -17.90 13.85 -10.31
C ASP A 58 -16.67 14.42 -11.04
N LYS A 59 -16.72 15.71 -11.42
CA LYS A 59 -15.56 16.41 -11.98
C LYS A 59 -14.36 16.36 -11.03
N TRP A 60 -14.57 16.68 -9.76
CA TRP A 60 -13.50 16.65 -8.76
C TRP A 60 -12.95 15.24 -8.50
N GLU A 61 -13.78 14.19 -8.60
CA GLU A 61 -13.30 12.81 -8.52
C GLU A 61 -12.36 12.46 -9.68
N LYS A 62 -12.74 12.82 -10.91
CA LYS A 62 -11.90 12.62 -12.09
C LYS A 62 -10.56 13.38 -11.96
N GLU A 63 -10.61 14.66 -11.58
CA GLU A 63 -9.40 15.47 -11.35
C GLU A 63 -8.49 14.88 -10.27
N ARG A 64 -9.08 14.42 -9.17
CA ARG A 64 -8.37 13.80 -8.04
C ARG A 64 -7.72 12.48 -8.46
N HIS A 65 -8.43 11.63 -9.22
CA HIS A 65 -7.90 10.37 -9.73
C HIS A 65 -6.71 10.61 -10.66
N GLU A 66 -6.84 11.53 -11.60
CA GLU A 66 -5.77 11.92 -12.54
C GLU A 66 -4.52 12.45 -11.81
N ALA A 67 -4.71 13.26 -10.77
CA ALA A 67 -3.59 13.74 -9.96
C ALA A 67 -2.90 12.61 -9.19
N LEU A 68 -3.66 11.66 -8.64
CA LEU A 68 -3.10 10.50 -7.95
C LEU A 68 -2.28 9.62 -8.92
N LYS A 69 -2.79 9.39 -10.13
CA LYS A 69 -2.11 8.63 -11.18
C LYS A 69 -0.75 9.26 -11.53
N ARG A 70 -0.70 10.58 -11.74
CA ARG A 70 0.56 11.30 -12.01
C ARG A 70 1.58 11.16 -10.89
N ILE A 71 1.15 11.26 -9.62
CA ILE A 71 2.04 11.08 -8.47
C ILE A 71 2.53 9.62 -8.40
N TRP A 72 1.66 8.66 -8.72
CA TRP A 72 2.01 7.23 -8.72
C TRP A 72 3.07 6.89 -9.75
N ASP A 73 2.91 7.42 -10.97
CA ASP A 73 3.82 7.20 -12.09
C ASP A 73 5.23 7.75 -11.80
N ARG A 74 5.34 8.79 -10.94
CA ARG A 74 6.62 9.34 -10.47
C ARG A 74 7.24 8.60 -9.28
N ALA A 75 6.49 7.74 -8.59
CA ALA A 75 7.02 7.00 -7.46
C ALA A 75 8.14 6.06 -7.93
N ARG A 76 9.32 6.18 -7.31
CA ARG A 76 10.53 5.42 -7.69
C ARG A 76 10.70 4.15 -6.88
N THR A 77 10.11 4.09 -5.69
CA THR A 77 10.29 2.98 -4.75
C THR A 77 8.97 2.29 -4.39
N ASN A 78 9.05 1.00 -4.07
CA ASN A 78 7.91 0.26 -3.53
C ASN A 78 7.41 0.84 -2.20
N ARG A 79 8.30 1.44 -1.39
CA ARG A 79 7.93 2.12 -0.13
C ARG A 79 7.03 3.33 -0.39
N GLN A 80 7.35 4.16 -1.39
CA GLN A 80 6.52 5.31 -1.78
C GLN A 80 5.14 4.84 -2.27
N ARG A 81 5.10 3.85 -3.18
CA ARG A 81 3.84 3.27 -3.67
C ARG A 81 2.97 2.70 -2.55
N ALA A 82 3.57 1.99 -1.60
CA ALA A 82 2.86 1.44 -0.44
C ALA A 82 2.30 2.56 0.48
N LEU A 83 3.06 3.64 0.68
CA LEU A 83 2.59 4.80 1.44
C LEU A 83 1.39 5.48 0.75
N MET A 84 1.48 5.70 -0.57
CA MET A 84 0.39 6.29 -1.34
C MET A 84 -0.89 5.48 -1.26
N ARG A 85 -0.78 4.15 -1.33
CA ARG A 85 -1.93 3.25 -1.16
C ARG A 85 -2.61 3.43 0.19
N ARG A 86 -1.84 3.45 1.28
CA ARG A 86 -2.40 3.67 2.63
C ARG A 86 -3.10 5.02 2.72
N GLN A 87 -2.45 6.09 2.26
CA GLN A 87 -3.02 7.44 2.24
C GLN A 87 -4.29 7.53 1.40
N HIS A 88 -4.38 6.75 0.32
CA HIS A 88 -5.59 6.69 -0.50
C HIS A 88 -6.73 6.00 0.23
N THR A 89 -6.50 4.83 0.82
CA THR A 89 -7.52 4.10 1.59
C THR A 89 -8.01 4.93 2.79
N GLU A 90 -7.11 5.59 3.50
CA GLU A 90 -7.46 6.51 4.59
C GLU A 90 -8.37 7.65 4.11
N TRP A 91 -8.05 8.23 2.95
CA TRP A 91 -8.86 9.28 2.35
C TRP A 91 -10.24 8.77 1.92
N GLU A 92 -10.34 7.58 1.32
CA GLU A 92 -11.62 6.98 0.94
C GLU A 92 -12.52 6.75 2.16
N MET A 93 -11.94 6.23 3.26
CA MET A 93 -12.66 6.10 4.53
C MET A 93 -13.17 7.46 5.02
N LYS A 94 -12.34 8.51 4.98
CA LYS A 94 -12.74 9.87 5.37
C LYS A 94 -13.89 10.39 4.51
N ARG A 95 -13.79 10.24 3.18
CA ARG A 95 -14.84 10.62 2.21
C ARG A 95 -16.14 9.86 2.47
N ASN A 96 -16.06 8.55 2.69
CA ASN A 96 -17.23 7.70 2.85
C ASN A 96 -18.01 7.99 4.13
N ARG A 97 -17.36 8.51 5.19
CA ARG A 97 -18.04 8.97 6.42
C ARG A 97 -19.01 10.13 6.17
N CYS A 98 -18.86 10.90 5.09
CA CYS A 98 -19.83 11.94 4.73
C CYS A 98 -21.19 11.37 4.30
N GLY A 99 -21.27 10.09 3.90
CA GLY A 99 -22.50 9.53 3.35
C GLY A 99 -23.00 10.36 2.16
N LEU A 100 -24.27 10.76 2.18
CA LEU A 100 -24.89 11.57 1.11
C LEU A 100 -24.70 13.09 1.26
N ASP A 101 -23.98 13.56 2.29
CA ASP A 101 -23.79 14.99 2.55
C ASP A 101 -22.83 15.63 1.54
N ARG A 102 -23.41 16.40 0.60
CA ARG A 102 -22.67 17.09 -0.47
C ARG A 102 -21.77 18.21 0.03
N SER A 103 -22.11 18.86 1.15
CA SER A 103 -21.30 19.92 1.74
C SER A 103 -20.07 19.31 2.43
N CYS A 104 -20.26 18.21 3.16
CA CYS A 104 -19.16 17.42 3.71
C CYS A 104 -18.23 16.93 2.59
N LEU A 105 -18.79 16.31 1.55
CA LEU A 105 -18.01 15.82 0.41
C LEU A 105 -17.25 16.97 -0.28
N SER A 106 -17.90 18.11 -0.48
CA SER A 106 -17.25 19.26 -1.11
C SER A 106 -16.02 19.74 -0.34
N ARG A 107 -16.11 19.78 1.00
CA ARG A 107 -14.98 20.13 1.87
C ARG A 107 -13.86 19.09 1.77
N ILE A 108 -14.19 17.80 1.85
CA ILE A 108 -13.20 16.70 1.73
C ILE A 108 -12.47 16.72 0.38
N TYR A 109 -13.19 16.99 -0.72
CA TYR A 109 -12.57 17.11 -2.04
C TYR A 109 -11.69 18.34 -2.15
N THR A 110 -12.12 19.49 -1.62
CA THR A 110 -11.33 20.73 -1.65
C THR A 110 -10.02 20.53 -0.90
N GLU A 111 -10.08 20.00 0.32
CA GLU A 111 -8.89 19.65 1.12
C GLU A 111 -7.94 18.72 0.33
N LYS A 112 -8.48 17.68 -0.31
CA LYS A 112 -7.66 16.70 -1.02
C LYS A 112 -7.06 17.23 -2.32
N LEU A 113 -7.81 17.99 -3.10
CA LEU A 113 -7.32 18.57 -4.34
C LEU A 113 -6.19 19.57 -4.05
N ASN A 114 -6.31 20.37 -2.99
CA ASN A 114 -5.24 21.26 -2.53
C ASN A 114 -3.99 20.46 -2.12
N GLU A 115 -4.14 19.39 -1.35
CA GLU A 115 -3.03 18.50 -0.97
C GLU A 115 -2.32 17.92 -2.20
N LEU A 116 -3.07 17.49 -3.22
CA LEU A 116 -2.53 16.89 -4.43
C LEU A 116 -1.90 17.92 -5.39
N GLN A 117 -2.37 19.17 -5.39
CA GLN A 117 -1.76 20.26 -6.16
C GLN A 117 -0.37 20.61 -5.65
N VAL A 118 -0.15 20.61 -4.34
CA VAL A 118 1.18 20.85 -3.73
C VAL A 118 2.16 19.71 -4.06
N ARG A 119 1.67 18.51 -4.35
CA ARG A 119 2.48 17.32 -4.69
C ARG A 119 2.70 17.12 -6.19
N ARG A 120 2.29 18.08 -7.03
CA ARG A 120 2.36 17.96 -8.50
C ARG A 120 3.76 17.92 -9.05
#